data_AF-A0A8H3Z8F8-F1
#
_entry.id   AF-A0A8H3Z8F8-F1
#
_cell.length_a   1.000
_cell.length_b   1.000
_cell.length_c   1.000
_cell.angle_alpha   90.00
_cell.angle_beta   90.00
_cell.angle_gamma   90.00
#
_symmetry.space_group_name_H-M   'P 1'
#
loop_
_entity.id
_entity.type
_entity.pdbx_description
1 polymer ?
#
loop_
_entity_poly.entity_id
_entity_poly.type
_entity_poly.pdbx_seq_one_letter_code
_entity_poly.pdbx_strand_id
1 'polypeptide(L)'
;MDKKVYKGFKSDEVTDEMLDEAAKLFSENYGVWGELAVDRMGKFAKAGRPVRLSKERLRNKYLPSEISLYVRVTVNGHLAVVHHAYRERGLAAGLLDEVRLDGDDVYGVMSSYLATCLAVSRAYKRPIDTTSLDFMKDNAQSIMKASLC
;
A
#
# COMPACT_ATOMS: atom_id res chain seq x y z
N MET A 1 1.22 -14.31 -22.45
CA MET A 1 1.48 -14.22 -20.99
C MET A 1 1.61 -12.74 -20.66
N ASP A 2 0.86 -12.21 -19.71
CA ASP A 2 0.95 -10.78 -19.34
C ASP A 2 2.35 -10.46 -18.81
N LYS A 3 3.00 -9.43 -19.36
CA LYS A 3 4.31 -8.98 -18.90
C LYS A 3 4.13 -8.14 -17.64
N LYS A 4 4.58 -8.68 -16.50
CA LYS A 4 4.58 -7.99 -15.20
C LYS A 4 5.98 -7.44 -14.94
N VAL A 5 6.07 -6.17 -14.54
CA VAL A 5 7.34 -5.53 -14.16
C VAL A 5 7.17 -4.84 -12.82
N TYR A 6 7.95 -5.25 -11.84
CA TYR A 6 8.02 -4.65 -10.51
C TYR A 6 9.24 -3.72 -10.44
N LYS A 7 9.09 -2.58 -9.77
CA LYS A 7 10.18 -1.64 -9.52
C LYS A 7 9.98 -0.93 -8.19
N GLY A 8 10.99 -1.00 -7.32
CA GLY A 8 11.16 -0.14 -6.15
C GLY A 8 11.93 1.15 -6.46
N PHE A 9 11.62 2.19 -5.71
CA PHE A 9 12.26 3.52 -5.76
C PHE A 9 12.39 4.07 -4.35
N LYS A 10 13.57 4.54 -3.99
CA LYS A 10 13.78 5.32 -2.75
C LYS A 10 13.05 6.65 -2.84
N SER A 11 12.75 7.26 -1.70
CA SER A 11 11.94 8.49 -1.63
C SER A 11 12.47 9.64 -2.50
N ASP A 12 13.79 9.76 -2.67
CA ASP A 12 14.47 10.76 -3.50
C ASP A 12 14.44 10.43 -5.01
N GLU A 13 14.27 9.17 -5.38
CA GLU A 13 14.12 8.70 -6.77
C GLU A 13 12.68 8.86 -7.30
N VAL A 14 11.71 9.11 -6.41
CA VAL A 14 10.29 9.22 -6.78
C VAL A 14 10.01 10.59 -7.40
N THR A 15 9.65 10.61 -8.69
CA THR A 15 9.29 11.86 -9.37
C THR A 15 7.84 12.28 -9.13
N ASP A 16 7.52 13.53 -9.43
CA ASP A 16 6.15 14.05 -9.32
C ASP A 16 5.19 13.37 -10.30
N GLU A 17 5.66 13.02 -11.50
CA GLU A 17 4.88 12.30 -12.50
C GLU A 17 4.47 10.91 -11.98
N MET A 18 5.38 10.22 -11.28
CA MET A 18 5.07 8.93 -10.66
C MET A 18 3.99 9.06 -9.59
N LEU A 19 4.00 10.15 -8.82
CA LEU A 19 2.98 10.42 -7.82
C LEU A 19 1.65 10.84 -8.42
N ASP A 20 1.66 11.59 -9.53
CA ASP A 20 0.46 11.96 -10.26
C ASP A 20 -0.24 10.73 -10.87
N GLU A 21 0.53 9.82 -11.47
CA GLU A 21 0.01 8.52 -11.95
C GLU A 21 -0.63 7.71 -10.82
N ALA A 22 0.06 7.59 -9.68
CA ALA A 22 -0.42 6.85 -8.52
C ALA A 22 -1.67 7.49 -7.89
N ALA A 23 -1.66 8.82 -7.72
CA ALA A 23 -2.77 9.59 -7.19
C ALA A 23 -4.02 9.45 -8.06
N LYS A 24 -3.86 9.53 -9.39
CA LYS A 24 -4.93 9.32 -10.35
C LYS A 24 -5.49 7.91 -10.25
N LEU A 25 -4.62 6.89 -10.33
CA LEU A 25 -5.04 5.50 -10.30
C LEU A 25 -5.80 5.16 -9.00
N PHE A 26 -5.30 5.63 -7.85
CA PHE A 26 -5.96 5.49 -6.56
C PHE A 26 -7.34 6.14 -6.56
N SER A 27 -7.40 7.41 -6.94
CA SER A 27 -8.62 8.21 -6.89
C SER A 27 -9.73 7.67 -7.81
N GLU A 28 -9.34 6.96 -8.87
CA GLU A 28 -10.27 6.33 -9.82
C GLU A 28 -10.72 4.92 -9.39
N ASN A 29 -9.92 4.18 -8.61
CA ASN A 29 -10.13 2.74 -8.41
C ASN A 29 -10.31 2.28 -6.96
N TYR A 30 -9.96 3.10 -5.96
CA TYR A 30 -9.95 2.66 -4.57
C TYR A 30 -11.38 2.46 -4.00
N GLY A 31 -12.24 3.46 -4.19
CA GLY A 31 -13.62 3.39 -3.73
C GLY A 31 -14.29 4.75 -3.55
N VAL A 32 -15.51 4.72 -3.03
CA VAL A 32 -16.33 5.90 -2.72
C VAL A 32 -16.62 5.97 -1.23
N TRP A 33 -16.88 7.17 -0.72
CA TRP A 33 -17.31 7.36 0.67
C TRP A 33 -18.71 6.78 0.90
N GLY A 34 -18.89 6.06 2.01
CA GLY A 34 -20.20 5.60 2.48
C GLY A 34 -21.02 6.73 3.14
N GLU A 35 -22.29 6.47 3.42
CA GLU A 35 -23.23 7.47 3.97
C GLU A 35 -22.76 8.06 5.30
N LEU A 36 -22.22 7.22 6.19
CA LEU A 36 -21.75 7.60 7.52
C LEU A 36 -20.36 8.26 7.51
N ALA A 37 -19.74 8.46 6.35
CA ALA A 37 -18.37 8.97 6.26
C ALA A 37 -18.27 10.45 6.65
N VAL A 38 -19.29 11.26 6.36
CA VAL A 38 -19.30 12.68 6.72
C VAL A 38 -19.28 12.86 8.24
N ASP A 39 -20.00 12.04 8.98
CA ASP A 39 -20.08 12.13 10.44
C ASP A 39 -18.76 11.73 11.11
N ARG A 40 -18.01 10.79 10.51
CA ARG A 40 -16.75 10.27 11.08
C ARG A 40 -15.51 11.06 10.63
N MET A 41 -15.51 11.53 9.39
CA MET A 41 -14.33 12.10 8.74
C MET A 41 -14.51 13.59 8.43
N GLY A 42 -15.74 14.12 8.45
CA GLY A 42 -16.05 15.52 8.18
C GLY A 42 -16.49 15.80 6.73
N LYS A 43 -16.69 17.09 6.43
CA LYS A 43 -17.33 17.57 5.18
C LYS A 43 -16.63 17.14 3.88
N PHE A 44 -15.35 16.79 3.93
CA PHE A 44 -14.61 16.32 2.74
C PHE A 44 -14.99 14.88 2.32
N ALA A 45 -15.51 14.07 3.24
CA ALA A 45 -15.85 12.67 3.01
C ALA A 45 -17.31 12.48 2.57
N LYS A 46 -17.72 13.24 1.55
CA LYS A 46 -19.10 13.25 1.08
C LYS A 46 -19.50 11.91 0.46
N ALA A 47 -20.57 11.32 0.96
CA ALA A 47 -21.12 10.06 0.48
C ALA A 47 -21.27 10.03 -1.06
N GLY A 48 -20.91 8.89 -1.67
CA GLY A 48 -20.93 8.68 -3.11
C GLY A 48 -19.81 9.38 -3.89
N ARG A 49 -19.01 10.26 -3.26
CA ARG A 49 -17.81 10.82 -3.90
C ARG A 49 -16.63 9.85 -3.81
N PRO A 50 -15.76 9.81 -4.83
CA PRO A 50 -14.53 9.03 -4.77
C PRO A 50 -13.65 9.46 -3.61
N VAL A 51 -13.02 8.47 -2.96
CA VAL A 51 -11.91 8.71 -2.04
C VAL A 51 -10.72 9.19 -2.88
N ARG A 52 -10.33 10.45 -2.71
CA ARG A 52 -9.22 11.04 -3.47
C ARG A 52 -7.94 11.07 -2.66
N LEU A 53 -6.83 10.92 -3.36
CA LEU A 53 -5.49 11.07 -2.83
C LEU A 53 -4.70 11.97 -3.77
N SER A 54 -4.07 13.02 -3.24
CA SER A 54 -3.25 13.94 -4.03
C SER A 54 -1.78 13.53 -4.00
N LYS A 55 -0.99 14.01 -4.97
CA LYS A 55 0.45 13.81 -4.99
C LYS A 55 1.14 14.41 -3.76
N GLU A 56 0.68 15.56 -3.28
CA GLU A 56 1.25 16.22 -2.10
C GLU A 56 0.99 15.38 -0.86
N ARG A 57 -0.20 14.75 -0.77
CA ARG A 57 -0.50 13.85 0.34
C ARG A 57 0.33 12.57 0.24
N LEU A 58 0.51 12.00 -0.96
CA LEU A 58 1.43 10.88 -1.18
C LEU A 58 2.84 11.21 -0.70
N ARG A 59 3.41 12.32 -1.17
CA ARG A 59 4.74 12.79 -0.79
C ARG A 59 4.85 13.01 0.72
N ASN A 60 3.99 13.86 1.28
CA ASN A 60 4.20 14.39 2.63
C ASN A 60 3.73 13.44 3.75
N LYS A 61 2.85 12.48 3.46
CA LYS A 61 2.29 11.57 4.47
C LYS A 61 2.74 10.12 4.30
N TYR A 62 2.96 9.67 3.07
CA TYR A 62 3.27 8.26 2.79
C TYR A 62 4.71 8.04 2.31
N LEU A 63 5.40 9.10 1.89
CA LEU A 63 6.84 9.10 1.59
C LEU A 63 7.59 10.19 2.36
N PRO A 64 7.39 10.32 3.69
CA PRO A 64 7.89 11.47 4.45
C PRO A 64 9.40 11.44 4.73
N SER A 65 10.10 10.34 4.42
CA SER A 65 11.47 10.12 4.89
C SER A 65 12.29 9.23 3.96
N GLU A 66 13.61 9.26 4.12
CA GLU A 66 14.57 8.44 3.37
C GLU A 66 14.41 6.93 3.59
N ILE A 67 13.71 6.52 4.64
CA ILE A 67 13.41 5.11 4.92
C ILE A 67 12.14 4.62 4.18
N SER A 68 11.48 5.49 3.42
CA SER A 68 10.27 5.14 2.67
C SER A 68 10.64 4.60 1.30
N LEU A 69 9.99 3.50 0.91
CA LEU A 69 10.13 2.89 -0.41
C LEU A 69 8.81 3.02 -1.17
N TYR A 70 8.88 3.51 -2.41
CA TYR A 70 7.76 3.48 -3.35
C TYR A 70 7.93 2.29 -4.30
N VAL A 71 6.99 1.35 -4.27
CA VAL A 71 7.01 0.19 -5.16
C VAL A 71 5.79 0.20 -6.07
N ARG A 72 6.02 -0.02 -7.36
CA ARG A 72 4.95 -0.14 -8.36
C ARG A 72 5.08 -1.41 -9.19
N VAL A 73 3.93 -1.84 -9.73
CA VAL A 73 3.85 -2.90 -10.73
C VAL A 73 3.14 -2.41 -11.98
N THR A 74 3.73 -2.69 -13.13
CA THR A 74 3.06 -2.52 -14.43
C THR A 74 2.74 -3.86 -15.07
N VAL A 75 1.58 -3.94 -15.70
CA VAL A 75 1.12 -5.10 -16.47
C VAL A 75 0.90 -4.64 -17.91
N ASN A 76 1.67 -5.22 -18.85
CA ASN A 76 1.69 -4.80 -20.26
C ASN A 76 1.88 -3.27 -20.42
N GLY A 77 2.74 -2.68 -19.58
CA GLY A 77 3.05 -1.24 -19.58
C GLY A 77 2.12 -0.36 -18.75
N HIS A 78 0.99 -0.88 -18.24
CA HIS A 78 0.02 -0.09 -17.48
C HIS A 78 0.18 -0.27 -15.98
N LEU A 79 0.15 0.82 -15.20
CA LEU A 79 0.17 0.76 -13.75
C LEU A 79 -1.08 0.01 -13.24
N ALA A 80 -0.86 -1.05 -12.45
CA ALA A 80 -1.91 -2.01 -12.10
C ALA A 80 -2.26 -2.03 -10.60
N VAL A 81 -1.62 -1.18 -9.79
CA VAL A 81 -1.85 -1.08 -8.35
C VAL A 81 -3.30 -0.64 -8.11
N VAL A 82 -4.01 -1.22 -7.13
CA VAL A 82 -5.44 -0.99 -6.77
C VAL A 82 -6.52 -1.21 -7.84
N HIS A 83 -6.17 -1.38 -9.13
CA HIS A 83 -7.16 -1.53 -10.19
C HIS A 83 -7.83 -2.92 -10.17
N HIS A 84 -9.17 -2.92 -10.13
CA HIS A 84 -9.97 -4.13 -9.88
C HIS A 84 -9.75 -5.25 -10.91
N ALA A 85 -9.55 -4.91 -12.19
CA ALA A 85 -9.30 -5.90 -13.25
C ALA A 85 -8.01 -6.73 -13.06
N TYR A 86 -7.08 -6.28 -12.20
CA TYR A 86 -5.83 -6.96 -11.92
C TYR A 86 -5.79 -7.66 -10.55
N ARG A 87 -6.92 -7.70 -9.83
CA ARG A 87 -7.05 -8.45 -8.57
C ARG A 87 -6.85 -9.95 -8.79
N GLU A 88 -6.45 -10.65 -7.73
CA GLU A 88 -6.26 -12.11 -7.72
C GLU A 88 -5.18 -12.65 -8.68
N ARG A 89 -4.36 -11.78 -9.28
CA ARG A 89 -3.24 -12.15 -10.17
C ARG A 89 -1.88 -12.26 -9.46
N GLY A 90 -1.89 -12.31 -8.13
CA GLY A 90 -0.67 -12.38 -7.31
C GLY A 90 0.17 -11.10 -7.27
N LEU A 91 -0.34 -9.96 -7.77
CA LEU A 91 0.42 -8.72 -7.85
C LEU A 91 0.85 -8.19 -6.48
N ALA A 92 -0.02 -8.30 -5.47
CA ALA A 92 0.29 -7.86 -4.10
C ALA A 92 1.46 -8.64 -3.49
N ALA A 93 1.54 -9.96 -3.75
CA ALA A 93 2.66 -10.76 -3.27
C ALA A 93 3.98 -10.34 -3.94
N GLY A 94 3.97 -10.12 -5.26
CA GLY A 94 5.15 -9.63 -5.97
C GLY A 94 5.59 -8.23 -5.54
N LEU A 95 4.65 -7.35 -5.18
CA LEU A 95 4.99 -6.04 -4.59
C LEU A 95 5.65 -6.20 -3.22
N LEU A 96 5.18 -7.13 -2.38
CA LEU A 96 5.77 -7.40 -1.06
C LEU A 96 7.15 -8.05 -1.15
N ASP A 97 7.36 -8.90 -2.15
CA ASP A 97 8.68 -9.48 -2.44
C ASP A 97 9.68 -8.40 -2.87
N GLU A 98 9.25 -7.38 -3.61
CA GLU A 98 10.11 -6.27 -4.04
C GLU A 98 10.44 -5.29 -2.89
N VAL A 99 9.54 -5.15 -1.91
CA VAL A 99 9.80 -4.37 -0.67
C VAL A 99 10.82 -5.08 0.23
N ARG A 100 10.98 -6.39 0.06
CA ARG A 100 11.85 -7.20 0.89
C ARG A 100 13.32 -6.81 0.65
N LEU A 101 13.96 -6.20 1.65
CA LEU A 101 15.39 -5.92 1.62
C LEU A 101 16.17 -7.07 2.24
N ASP A 102 17.32 -7.39 1.67
CA ASP A 102 18.23 -8.40 2.21
C ASP A 102 18.76 -7.95 3.58
N GLY A 103 18.52 -8.76 4.61
CA GLY A 103 19.01 -8.51 5.97
C GLY A 103 17.97 -8.03 6.97
N ASP A 104 16.73 -7.76 6.56
CA ASP A 104 15.66 -7.47 7.53
C ASP A 104 15.17 -8.76 8.21
N ASP A 105 15.15 -8.74 9.54
CA ASP A 105 14.67 -9.87 10.36
C ASP A 105 13.15 -9.89 10.53
N VAL A 106 12.49 -8.75 10.25
CA VAL A 106 11.08 -8.52 10.58
C VAL A 106 10.38 -7.82 9.43
N TYR A 107 9.27 -8.39 8.98
CA TYR A 107 8.36 -7.77 8.02
C TYR A 107 6.94 -7.79 8.57
N GLY A 108 6.18 -6.73 8.33
CA GLY A 108 4.81 -6.61 8.79
C GLY A 108 3.96 -5.81 7.83
N VAL A 109 2.65 -6.08 7.83
CA VAL A 109 1.66 -5.22 7.17
C VAL A 109 0.59 -4.85 8.17
N MET A 110 0.16 -3.60 8.15
CA MET A 110 -1.02 -3.16 8.88
C MET A 110 -2.14 -2.95 7.87
N SER A 111 -3.14 -3.84 7.89
CA SER A 111 -4.28 -3.76 6.99
C SER A 111 -5.53 -4.28 7.65
N SER A 112 -6.65 -3.58 7.44
CA SER A 112 -7.98 -4.08 7.78
C SER A 112 -8.53 -5.07 6.74
N TYR A 113 -7.83 -5.29 5.63
CA TYR A 113 -8.30 -6.11 4.52
C TYR A 113 -7.65 -7.50 4.54
N LEU A 114 -8.45 -8.55 4.74
CA LEU A 114 -7.98 -9.93 4.87
C LEU A 114 -7.11 -10.39 3.69
N ALA A 115 -7.42 -9.95 2.46
CA ALA A 115 -6.63 -10.33 1.29
C ALA A 115 -5.18 -9.79 1.37
N THR A 116 -4.96 -8.66 2.05
CA THR A 116 -3.61 -8.13 2.29
C THR A 116 -2.85 -9.02 3.26
N CYS A 117 -3.48 -9.44 4.36
CA CYS A 117 -2.87 -10.36 5.33
C CYS A 117 -2.51 -11.71 4.68
N LEU A 118 -3.40 -12.21 3.80
CA LEU A 118 -3.13 -13.43 3.03
C LEU A 118 -2.00 -13.24 2.00
N ALA A 119 -1.89 -12.07 1.37
CA ALA A 119 -0.79 -11.77 0.46
C ALA A 119 0.56 -11.78 1.18
N VAL A 120 0.62 -11.23 2.40
CA VAL A 120 1.80 -11.28 3.28
C VAL A 120 2.18 -12.71 3.65
N SER A 121 1.21 -13.52 4.08
CA SER A 121 1.46 -14.93 4.41
C SER A 121 2.04 -15.69 3.22
N ARG A 122 1.55 -15.42 2.00
CA ARG A 122 2.05 -16.01 0.75
C ARG A 122 3.45 -15.53 0.38
N ALA A 123 3.71 -14.22 0.43
CA ALA A 123 5.01 -13.64 0.11
C ALA A 123 6.11 -14.16 1.05
N TYR A 124 5.83 -14.16 2.35
CA TYR A 124 6.81 -14.58 3.35
C TYR A 124 6.83 -16.08 3.65
N LYS A 125 5.98 -16.87 2.97
CA LYS A 125 5.87 -18.33 3.13
C LYS A 125 5.68 -18.75 4.61
N ARG A 126 4.96 -17.92 5.38
CA ARG A 126 4.64 -18.16 6.79
C ARG A 126 3.13 -18.19 6.94
N PRO A 127 2.55 -19.29 7.45
CA PRO A 127 1.12 -19.35 7.66
C PRO A 127 0.71 -18.42 8.82
N ILE A 128 -0.46 -17.80 8.69
CA ILE A 128 -0.88 -16.67 9.55
C ILE A 128 -1.03 -17.06 11.02
N ASP A 129 -1.36 -18.32 11.29
CA ASP A 129 -1.51 -18.95 12.60
C ASP A 129 -0.18 -19.08 13.38
N THR A 130 0.96 -18.98 12.69
CA THR A 130 2.29 -19.02 13.32
C THR A 130 2.84 -17.65 13.73
N THR A 131 2.06 -16.59 13.53
CA THR A 131 2.50 -15.21 13.84
C THR A 131 2.38 -14.92 15.34
N SER A 132 3.45 -14.45 15.97
CA SER A 132 3.45 -14.11 17.41
C SER A 132 2.68 -12.81 17.67
N LEU A 133 1.54 -12.92 18.35
CA LEU A 133 0.73 -11.76 18.75
C LEU A 133 1.44 -10.87 19.77
N ASP A 134 2.20 -11.47 20.69
CA ASP A 134 2.97 -10.74 21.71
C ASP A 134 4.07 -9.91 21.06
N PHE A 135 4.82 -10.51 20.13
CA PHE A 135 5.84 -9.79 19.35
C PHE A 135 5.21 -8.62 18.58
N MET A 136 4.06 -8.82 17.94
CA MET A 136 3.35 -7.74 17.25
C MET A 136 2.92 -6.65 18.22
N LYS A 137 2.36 -7.00 19.38
CA LYS A 137 1.93 -6.03 20.40
C LYS A 137 3.11 -5.19 20.92
N ASP A 138 4.23 -5.83 21.21
CA ASP A 138 5.41 -5.19 21.80
C ASP A 138 6.10 -4.24 20.80
N ASN A 139 6.08 -4.58 19.50
CA ASN A 139 6.78 -3.81 18.46
C ASN A 139 5.87 -2.89 17.63
N ALA A 140 4.55 -3.14 17.57
CA ALA A 140 3.65 -2.33 16.74
C ALA A 140 3.61 -0.87 17.21
N GLN A 141 3.73 -0.60 18.51
CA GLN A 141 3.65 0.78 19.01
C GLN A 141 4.79 1.66 18.49
N SER A 142 6.02 1.17 18.45
CA SER A 142 7.16 1.94 17.93
C SER A 142 7.03 2.15 16.42
N ILE A 143 6.62 1.11 15.69
CA ILE A 143 6.35 1.16 14.24
C ILE A 143 5.25 2.17 13.93
N MET A 144 4.15 2.18 14.71
CA MET A 144 3.05 3.13 14.55
C MET A 144 3.44 4.57 14.88
N LYS A 145 4.40 4.78 15.80
CA LYS A 145 4.93 6.13 16.08
C LYS A 145 5.84 6.64 14.97
N ALA A 146 6.62 5.74 14.35
CA ALA A 146 7.52 6.09 13.25
C ALA A 146 6.77 6.27 11.91
N SER A 147 5.70 5.50 11.72
CA SER A 147 4.81 5.60 10.56
C SER A 147 3.83 6.74 10.81
N LEU A 148 3.96 7.87 10.09
CA LEU A 148 3.04 9.01 10.20
C LEU A 148 1.62 8.63 9.77
N CYS A 149 0.84 8.05 10.69
CA CYS A 149 -0.61 7.90 10.60
C CYS A 149 -1.29 8.78 11.65
#